data_AF-A0ABD1WRV7-F1
#
_entry.id   AF-A0ABD1WRV7-F1
#
_cell.length_a   1.000
_cell.length_b   1.000
_cell.length_c   1.000
_cell.angle_alpha   90.00
_cell.angle_beta   90.00
_cell.angle_gamma   90.00
#
_symmetry.space_group_name_H-M   'P 1'
#
loop_
_entity.id
_entity.type
_entity.pdbx_description
1 polymer ?
#
loop_
_entity_poly.entity_id
_entity_poly.type
_entity_poly.pdbx_seq_one_letter_code
_entity_poly.pdbx_strand_id
1 'polypeptide(L)'
;MSSQLEKSIEDVSWLLRVSSSAVDRDGYLGLPPIAADKSILCLIWEQIAILYTGSLEDRSDAAASLVSLAQDNDRYRKLIIEEGGVGPLLKLVNEGKLEGEENAARAIGLLGRDPESVEHLIHAGTCSVFSKILKE
;
A
#
# COMPACT_ATOMS: atom_id res chain seq x y z
N MET A 1 19.19 12.62 4.47
CA MET A 1 19.94 12.37 5.74
C MET A 1 19.07 12.61 6.97
N SER A 2 18.14 13.57 6.98
CA SER A 2 17.25 13.82 8.14
C SER A 2 16.29 12.66 8.48
N SER A 3 15.78 11.93 7.49
CA SER A 3 14.80 10.85 7.70
C SER A 3 15.34 9.63 8.45
N GLN A 4 16.63 9.32 8.33
CA GLN A 4 17.25 8.22 9.10
C GLN A 4 17.50 8.62 10.56
N LEU A 5 17.78 9.91 10.79
CA LEU A 5 17.97 10.45 12.13
C LEU A 5 16.62 10.50 12.88
N GLU A 6 15.56 10.95 12.23
CA GLU A 6 14.20 10.95 12.78
C GLU A 6 13.73 9.53 13.17
N LYS A 7 13.94 8.55 12.28
CA LYS A 7 13.65 7.13 12.59
C LYS A 7 14.44 6.63 13.81
N SER A 8 15.72 6.95 13.87
CA SER A 8 16.58 6.57 15.01
C SER A 8 16.12 7.23 16.32
N ILE A 9 15.63 8.47 16.26
CA ILE A 9 15.08 9.20 17.41
C ILE A 9 13.79 8.54 17.90
N GLU A 10 12.91 8.12 17.00
CA GLU A 10 11.68 7.43 17.33
C GLU A 10 11.94 6.05 17.97
N ASP A 11 12.92 5.29 17.46
CA ASP A 11 13.31 3.99 18.01
C ASP A 11 13.92 4.11 19.41
N VAL A 12 14.79 5.10 19.65
CA VAL A 12 15.35 5.36 20.99
C VAL A 12 14.27 5.83 21.96
N SER A 13 13.34 6.67 21.49
CA SER A 13 12.19 7.12 22.30
C SER A 13 11.25 5.97 22.67
N TRP A 14 11.12 4.96 21.81
CA TRP A 14 10.42 3.71 22.12
C TRP A 14 11.17 2.88 23.17
N LEU A 15 12.49 2.69 23.00
CA LEU A 15 13.33 1.92 23.94
C LEU A 15 13.31 2.52 25.36
N LEU A 16 13.33 3.84 25.48
CA LEU A 16 13.25 4.53 26.76
C LEU A 16 11.89 4.30 27.45
N ARG A 17 10.78 4.37 26.68
CA ARG A 17 9.43 4.12 27.20
C ARG A 17 9.20 2.69 27.68
N VAL A 18 9.73 1.69 26.97
CA VAL A 18 9.60 0.28 27.38
C VAL A 18 10.53 -0.08 28.55
N SER A 19 11.67 0.62 28.69
CA SER A 19 12.66 0.36 29.74
C SER A 19 12.38 1.10 31.05
N SER A 20 11.56 2.16 31.04
CA SER A 20 11.15 2.87 32.25
C SER A 20 10.13 2.05 33.04
N SER A 21 10.53 1.58 34.22
CA SER A 21 9.65 0.87 35.14
C SER A 21 8.74 1.83 35.91
N ALA A 22 7.44 1.74 35.59
CA ALA A 22 6.27 2.13 36.38
C ALA A 22 5.84 3.61 36.48
N VAL A 23 4.52 3.75 36.32
CA VAL A 23 3.59 4.87 36.58
C VAL A 23 3.29 5.71 35.32
N ASP A 24 2.02 5.74 34.95
CA ASP A 24 1.42 6.25 33.71
C ASP A 24 1.56 5.36 32.46
N ARG A 25 1.02 4.15 32.57
CA ARG A 25 0.55 3.40 31.38
C ARG A 25 -0.77 3.99 30.88
N ASP A 26 -0.68 5.10 30.14
CA ASP A 26 -1.65 5.39 29.08
C ASP A 26 -1.19 4.69 27.78
N GLY A 27 -2.14 4.26 26.96
CA GLY A 27 -2.04 3.17 26.00
C GLY A 27 -0.89 3.22 24.98
N TYR A 28 -0.65 2.05 24.37
CA TYR A 28 0.36 1.73 23.34
C TYR A 28 1.74 1.27 23.84
N LEU A 29 1.78 0.08 24.45
CA LEU A 29 2.92 -0.83 24.26
C LEU A 29 2.85 -1.44 22.84
N GLY A 30 3.00 -0.60 21.81
CA GLY A 30 3.08 -1.01 20.41
C GLY A 30 4.49 -1.48 20.04
N LEU A 31 4.60 -2.27 18.97
CA LEU A 31 5.87 -2.68 18.36
C LEU A 31 6.77 -1.46 18.07
N PRO A 32 8.11 -1.60 18.09
CA PRO A 32 8.99 -0.49 17.74
C PRO A 32 8.69 0.01 16.31
N PRO A 33 8.85 1.30 16.01
CA PRO A 33 8.67 1.86 14.67
C PRO A 33 9.41 1.08 13.57
N ILE A 34 10.62 0.57 13.87
CA ILE A 34 11.37 -0.36 13.02
C ILE A 34 10.64 -1.68 12.70
N ALA A 35 9.82 -2.20 13.62
CA ALA A 35 9.02 -3.41 13.43
C ALA A 35 7.63 -3.12 12.85
N ALA A 36 7.11 -1.90 13.01
CA ALA A 36 5.87 -1.47 12.37
C ALA A 36 5.98 -1.44 10.84
N ASP A 37 7.16 -1.05 10.31
CA ASP A 37 7.41 -0.96 8.85
C ASP A 37 7.50 -2.32 8.16
N LYS A 38 8.03 -3.33 8.85
CA LYS A 38 8.20 -4.68 8.29
C LYS A 38 6.90 -5.46 8.17
N SER A 39 5.91 -5.18 9.03
CA SER A 39 4.63 -5.88 9.00
C SER A 39 3.76 -5.46 7.82
N ILE A 40 3.74 -4.16 7.49
CA ILE A 40 2.88 -3.65 6.40
C ILE A 40 3.47 -3.95 5.02
N LEU A 41 4.80 -3.87 4.87
CA LEU A 41 5.47 -4.24 3.63
C LEU A 41 5.25 -5.71 3.28
N CYS A 42 5.36 -6.61 4.28
CA CYS A 42 5.03 -8.03 4.07
C CYS A 42 3.59 -8.22 3.57
N LEU A 43 2.62 -7.49 4.15
CA LEU A 43 1.23 -7.55 3.69
C LEU A 43 1.08 -7.02 2.26
N ILE A 44 1.70 -5.88 1.94
CA ILE A 44 1.67 -5.30 0.58
C ILE A 44 2.27 -6.29 -0.43
N TRP A 45 3.43 -6.88 -0.13
CA TRP A 45 4.05 -7.88 -0.99
C TRP A 45 3.20 -9.14 -1.16
N GLU A 46 2.56 -9.60 -0.09
CA GLU A 46 1.63 -10.73 -0.15
C GLU A 46 0.46 -10.41 -1.09
N GLN A 47 -0.18 -9.25 -0.94
CA GLN A 47 -1.28 -8.85 -1.83
C GLN A 47 -0.82 -8.69 -3.28
N ILE A 48 0.35 -8.09 -3.51
CA ILE A 48 0.94 -7.97 -4.86
C ILE A 48 1.22 -9.34 -5.45
N ALA A 49 1.77 -10.28 -4.67
CA ALA A 49 2.01 -11.65 -5.13
C ALA A 49 0.69 -12.35 -5.51
N ILE A 50 -0.36 -12.22 -4.69
CA ILE A 50 -1.69 -12.75 -5.00
C ILE A 50 -2.25 -12.12 -6.28
N LEU A 51 -2.05 -10.82 -6.51
CA LEU A 51 -2.47 -10.19 -7.76
C LEU A 51 -1.81 -10.80 -9.02
N TYR A 52 -0.59 -11.34 -8.88
CA TYR A 52 0.13 -12.00 -9.98
C TYR A 52 -0.23 -13.49 -10.15
N THR A 53 -0.37 -14.24 -9.06
CA THR A 53 -0.44 -15.71 -9.11
C THR A 53 -1.76 -16.30 -8.64
N GLY A 54 -2.61 -15.50 -7.99
CA GLY A 54 -3.88 -15.92 -7.41
C GLY A 54 -4.96 -16.20 -8.45
N SER A 55 -6.04 -16.84 -8.01
CA SER A 55 -7.24 -16.99 -8.82
C SER A 55 -7.92 -15.64 -9.05
N LEU A 56 -8.89 -15.54 -9.97
CA LEU A 56 -9.62 -14.29 -10.20
C LEU A 56 -10.35 -13.78 -8.94
N GLU A 57 -10.74 -14.69 -8.05
CA GLU A 57 -11.36 -14.36 -6.77
C GLU A 57 -10.33 -13.82 -5.77
N ASP A 58 -9.22 -14.54 -5.57
CA ASP A 58 -8.13 -14.08 -4.68
C ASP A 58 -7.56 -12.73 -5.14
N ARG A 59 -7.45 -12.52 -6.46
CA ARG A 59 -6.99 -11.24 -7.04
C ARG A 59 -7.98 -10.10 -6.73
N SER A 60 -9.28 -10.38 -6.72
CA SER A 60 -10.31 -9.40 -6.35
C SER A 60 -10.19 -9.02 -4.87
N ASP A 61 -10.05 -10.01 -4.00
CA ASP A 61 -9.87 -9.81 -2.55
C ASP A 61 -8.56 -9.06 -2.25
N ALA A 62 -7.48 -9.41 -2.95
CA ALA A 62 -6.21 -8.70 -2.83
C ALA A 62 -6.32 -7.23 -3.25
N ALA A 63 -7.03 -6.94 -4.34
CA ALA A 63 -7.30 -5.56 -4.75
C ALA A 63 -8.14 -4.81 -3.71
N ALA A 64 -9.17 -5.45 -3.12
CA ALA A 64 -9.97 -4.86 -2.05
C ALA A 64 -9.15 -4.58 -0.77
N SER A 65 -8.22 -5.46 -0.44
CA SER A 65 -7.27 -5.28 0.66
C SER A 65 -6.36 -4.07 0.40
N LEU A 66 -5.79 -3.95 -0.81
CA LEU A 66 -4.98 -2.80 -1.20
C LEU A 66 -5.78 -1.49 -1.22
N VAL A 67 -7.06 -1.51 -1.61
CA VAL A 67 -7.96 -0.34 -1.47
C VAL A 67 -8.03 0.09 -0.02
N SER A 68 -8.26 -0.85 0.90
CA SER A 68 -8.39 -0.56 2.33
C SER A 68 -7.11 0.07 2.88
N LEU A 69 -5.95 -0.47 2.52
CA LEU A 69 -4.65 0.10 2.89
C LEU A 69 -4.44 1.50 2.30
N ALA A 70 -4.81 1.71 1.04
CA ALA A 70 -4.64 2.98 0.36
C ALA A 70 -5.57 4.09 0.93
N GLN A 71 -6.76 3.72 1.41
CA GLN A 71 -7.68 4.64 2.07
C GLN A 71 -7.21 5.06 3.46
N ASP A 72 -6.57 4.15 4.19
CA ASP A 72 -6.16 4.38 5.58
C ASP A 72 -5.00 5.38 5.69
N ASN A 73 -3.98 5.25 4.83
CA ASN A 73 -2.76 6.05 4.99
C ASN A 73 -2.08 6.40 3.66
N ASP A 74 -1.73 7.68 3.50
CA ASP A 74 -0.96 8.24 2.38
C ASP A 74 0.38 7.54 2.18
N ARG A 75 1.03 7.14 3.28
CA ARG A 75 2.28 6.38 3.24
C ARG A 75 2.10 5.02 2.59
N TYR A 76 1.01 4.31 2.87
CA TYR A 76 0.76 2.99 2.29
C TYR A 76 0.51 3.08 0.80
N ARG A 77 -0.11 4.18 0.33
CA ARG A 77 -0.22 4.45 -1.11
C ARG A 77 1.14 4.54 -1.79
N LYS A 78 2.07 5.29 -1.21
CA LYS A 78 3.44 5.39 -1.74
C LYS A 78 4.14 4.03 -1.76
N LEU A 79 4.05 3.27 -0.67
CA LEU A 79 4.63 1.92 -0.61
C LEU A 79 4.04 0.99 -1.69
N ILE A 80 2.73 1.02 -1.93
CA ILE A 80 2.12 0.18 -2.99
C ILE A 80 2.67 0.55 -4.38
N ILE A 81 2.92 1.83 -4.64
CA ILE A 81 3.52 2.29 -5.91
C ILE A 81 4.99 1.86 -6.00
N GLU A 82 5.78 2.16 -4.96
CA GLU A 82 7.22 1.88 -4.88
C GLU A 82 7.52 0.38 -4.98
N GLU A 83 6.70 -0.46 -4.38
CA GLU A 83 6.82 -1.92 -4.41
C GLU A 83 6.19 -2.56 -5.66
N GLY A 84 5.78 -1.76 -6.65
CA GLY A 84 5.38 -2.24 -7.98
C GLY A 84 3.95 -2.77 -8.07
N GLY A 85 3.05 -2.38 -7.17
CA GLY A 85 1.65 -2.82 -7.17
C GLY A 85 0.80 -2.30 -8.34
N VAL A 86 1.22 -1.23 -9.02
CA VAL A 86 0.44 -0.60 -10.11
C VAL A 86 0.28 -1.52 -11.33
N GLY A 87 1.34 -2.21 -11.74
CA GLY A 87 1.31 -3.11 -12.90
C GLY A 87 0.26 -4.23 -12.81
N PRO A 88 0.25 -5.04 -11.74
CA PRO A 88 -0.72 -6.12 -11.61
C PRO A 88 -2.14 -5.61 -11.35
N LEU A 89 -2.30 -4.46 -10.69
CA LEU A 89 -3.60 -3.78 -10.60
C LEU A 89 -4.12 -3.41 -11.99
N LEU A 90 -3.31 -2.76 -12.83
CA LEU A 90 -3.70 -2.41 -14.21
C LEU A 90 -4.09 -3.64 -15.04
N LYS A 91 -3.38 -4.75 -14.87
CA LYS A 91 -3.73 -6.03 -15.50
C LYS A 91 -5.07 -6.56 -15.01
N LEU A 92 -5.35 -6.45 -13.71
CA LEU A 92 -6.62 -6.89 -13.13
C LEU A 92 -7.83 -6.07 -13.62
N VAL A 93 -7.66 -4.77 -13.93
CA VAL A 93 -8.75 -3.96 -14.51
C VAL A 93 -9.26 -4.52 -15.86
N ASN A 94 -8.47 -5.33 -16.57
CA ASN A 94 -8.82 -5.85 -17.89
C ASN A 94 -9.07 -7.37 -17.93
N GLU A 95 -8.71 -8.09 -16.87
CA GLU A 95 -8.78 -9.57 -16.82
C GLU A 95 -9.61 -10.07 -15.62
N GLY A 96 -10.18 -9.17 -14.85
CA GLY A 96 -10.90 -9.47 -13.62
C GLY A 96 -12.33 -9.93 -13.87
N LYS A 97 -13.00 -10.31 -12.77
CA LYS A 97 -14.47 -10.22 -12.70
C LYS A 97 -14.85 -8.77 -12.41
N LEU A 98 -16.10 -8.37 -12.68
CA LEU A 98 -16.63 -7.03 -12.36
C LEU A 98 -16.14 -6.46 -11.03
N GLU A 99 -16.24 -7.25 -9.95
CA GLU A 99 -15.78 -6.82 -8.62
C GLU A 99 -14.26 -6.56 -8.54
N GLY A 100 -13.45 -7.44 -9.15
CA GLY A 100 -12.00 -7.28 -9.19
C GLY A 100 -11.57 -6.10 -10.06
N GLU A 101 -12.27 -5.85 -11.17
CA GLU A 101 -12.04 -4.70 -12.05
C GLU A 101 -12.36 -3.39 -11.33
N GLU A 102 -13.52 -3.32 -10.66
CA GLU A 102 -13.93 -2.17 -9.85
C GLU A 102 -12.94 -1.90 -8.70
N ASN A 103 -12.54 -2.95 -7.98
CA ASN A 103 -11.57 -2.84 -6.88
C ASN A 103 -10.20 -2.37 -7.39
N ALA A 104 -9.73 -2.90 -8.52
CA ALA A 104 -8.45 -2.50 -9.10
C ALA A 104 -8.49 -1.04 -9.60
N ALA A 105 -9.56 -0.64 -10.29
CA ALA A 105 -9.73 0.73 -10.74
C ALA A 105 -9.81 1.71 -9.56
N ARG A 106 -10.52 1.32 -8.49
CA ARG A 106 -10.61 2.09 -7.24
C ARG A 106 -9.25 2.22 -6.56
N ALA A 107 -8.47 1.14 -6.48
CA ALA A 107 -7.12 1.18 -5.93
C ALA A 107 -6.25 2.19 -6.69
N ILE A 108 -6.19 2.10 -8.02
CA ILE A 108 -5.41 3.01 -8.86
C ILE A 108 -5.85 4.47 -8.67
N GLY A 109 -7.17 4.73 -8.59
CA GLY A 109 -7.70 6.06 -8.33
C GLY A 109 -7.28 6.63 -6.98
N LEU A 110 -7.13 5.79 -5.96
CA LEU A 110 -6.64 6.21 -4.64
C LEU A 110 -5.14 6.51 -4.67
N LEU A 111 -4.35 5.72 -5.39
CA LEU A 111 -2.90 5.90 -5.52
C LEU A 111 -2.54 7.24 -6.18
N GLY A 112 -3.33 7.71 -7.16
CA GLY A 112 -3.08 8.94 -7.91
C GLY A 112 -3.47 10.24 -7.22
N ARG A 113 -3.23 10.38 -5.91
CA ARG A 113 -3.71 11.54 -5.14
C ARG A 113 -2.80 12.78 -5.17
N ASP A 114 -1.54 12.61 -5.48
CA ASP A 114 -0.54 13.67 -5.56
C ASP A 114 0.22 13.64 -6.90
N PRO A 115 0.84 14.76 -7.32
CA PRO A 115 1.48 14.86 -8.63
C PRO A 115 2.60 13.84 -8.89
N GLU A 116 3.38 13.50 -7.86
CA GLU A 116 4.48 12.53 -7.96
C GLU A 116 3.94 11.13 -8.20
N SER A 117 2.91 10.74 -7.45
CA SER A 117 2.21 9.46 -7.65
C SER A 117 1.55 9.38 -9.03
N VAL A 118 0.96 10.48 -9.50
CA VAL A 118 0.34 10.54 -10.84
C VAL A 118 1.39 10.36 -11.95
N GLU A 119 2.57 10.97 -11.82
CA GLU A 119 3.67 10.77 -12.77
C GLU A 119 4.07 9.29 -12.86
N HIS A 120 4.20 8.61 -11.72
CA HIS A 120 4.47 7.17 -11.68
C HIS A 120 3.37 6.35 -12.36
N LEU A 121 2.10 6.68 -12.11
CA LEU A 121 0.96 6.01 -12.75
C LEU A 121 0.95 6.22 -14.28
N ILE A 122 1.31 7.41 -14.75
CA ILE A 122 1.42 7.69 -16.18
C ILE A 122 2.54 6.84 -16.79
N HIS A 123 3.70 6.79 -16.15
CA HIS A 123 4.82 5.94 -16.59
C HIS A 123 4.49 4.45 -16.59
N ALA A 124 3.64 4.00 -15.67
CA ALA A 124 3.12 2.63 -15.64
C ALA A 124 2.10 2.33 -16.77
N GLY A 125 1.71 3.33 -17.57
CA GLY A 125 0.80 3.15 -18.71
C GLY A 125 -0.68 3.25 -18.37
N THR A 126 -1.04 3.79 -17.20
CA THR A 126 -2.43 3.90 -16.72
C THR A 126 -3.36 4.53 -17.76
N CYS A 127 -2.95 5.63 -18.39
CA CYS A 127 -3.76 6.31 -19.41
C CYS A 127 -4.11 5.40 -20.60
N SER A 128 -3.17 4.57 -21.07
CA SER A 128 -3.41 3.68 -22.19
C SER A 128 -4.41 2.57 -21.82
N VAL A 129 -4.30 2.02 -20.62
CA VAL A 129 -5.18 0.94 -20.14
C VAL A 129 -6.61 1.45 -19.99
N PHE A 130 -6.81 2.55 -19.24
CA PHE A 130 -8.14 3.14 -19.06
C PHE A 130 -8.75 3.63 -20.38
N SER A 131 -7.96 4.13 -21.32
CA SER A 131 -8.46 4.53 -22.64
C SER A 131 -8.98 3.37 -23.49
N LYS A 132 -8.54 2.14 -23.23
CA LYS A 132 -9.04 0.93 -23.89
C LYS A 132 -10.35 0.48 -23.25
N ILE A 133 -10.37 0.39 -21.92
CA ILE A 133 -11.54 -0.04 -21.15
C ILE A 133 -12.74 0.88 -21.40
N LEU A 134 -12.54 2.20 -21.41
CA LEU A 134 -13.63 3.17 -21.64
C LEU A 134 -14.17 3.19 -23.08
N LYS A 135 -13.54 2.48 -24.02
CA LYS A 135 -14.00 2.38 -25.42
C LYS A 135 -14.83 1.13 -25.68
N GLU A 136 -14.82 0.16 -24.77
CA GLU A 136 -15.67 -1.03 -24.81
C GLU A 136 -17.04 -0.72 -24.21
#